data_AF-A0A382KL90-F1
#
_entry.id   AF-A0A382KL90-F1
#
_cell.length_a   1.000
_cell.length_b   1.000
_cell.length_c   1.000
_cell.angle_alpha   90.00
_cell.angle_beta   90.00
_cell.angle_gamma   90.00
#
_symmetry.space_group_name_H-M   'P 1'
#
loop_
_entity.id
_entity.type
_entity.pdbx_description
1 polymer ?
#
loop_
_entity_poly.entity_id
_entity_poly.type
_entity_poly.pdbx_seq_one_letter_code
_entity_poly.pdbx_strand_id
1 'polypeptide(L)'
;MKAYLWPCVACLLVGMVAHASAQGPLEDPPPTYIGYRVTSPIRIDGHLSEAHWKHTPRMGFAGLVDGAPAWFDSYSQMVWDDENLYVGFWAADPNVFGSVGPDTPEPRD
;
A
#
# COMPACT_ATOMS: atom_id res chain seq x y z
N MET A 1 5.41 43.69 45.01
CA MET A 1 6.31 42.59 44.60
C MET A 1 5.57 41.26 44.76
N LYS A 2 5.01 40.74 43.66
CA LYS A 2 4.78 39.33 43.30
C LYS A 2 3.77 39.30 42.15
N ALA A 3 4.23 38.74 41.04
CA ALA A 3 3.58 38.66 39.75
C ALA A 3 2.45 37.62 39.75
N TYR A 4 1.38 37.89 39.00
CA TYR A 4 0.50 36.87 38.41
C TYR A 4 -0.05 37.42 37.09
N LEU A 5 0.82 37.47 36.09
CA LEU A 5 0.46 37.59 34.67
C LEU A 5 0.17 36.17 34.15
N TRP A 6 -1.07 35.71 34.26
CA TRP A 6 -1.58 34.59 33.46
C TRP A 6 -3.12 34.64 33.41
N PRO A 7 -3.69 35.18 32.32
CA PRO A 7 -4.79 34.44 31.66
C PRO A 7 -4.83 34.67 30.13
N CYS A 8 -3.73 34.48 29.38
CA CYS A 8 -3.73 34.72 27.92
C CYS A 8 -3.43 33.51 27.03
N VAL A 9 -3.21 32.30 27.56
CA VAL A 9 -2.77 31.14 26.73
C VAL A 9 -3.79 29.99 26.71
N ALA A 10 -5.09 30.29 26.74
CA ALA A 10 -6.13 29.25 26.74
C ALA A 10 -7.21 29.37 25.64
N CYS A 11 -7.08 30.29 24.68
CA CYS A 11 -8.13 30.54 23.68
C CYS A 11 -7.67 30.45 22.20
N LEU A 12 -6.62 29.68 21.89
CA LEU A 12 -6.08 29.63 20.52
C LEU A 12 -5.75 28.21 20.04
N LEU A 13 -6.62 27.23 20.30
CA LEU A 13 -6.58 25.92 19.61
C LEU A 13 -8.00 25.36 19.43
N VAL A 14 -8.89 26.15 18.81
CA VAL A 14 -10.15 25.64 18.27
C VAL A 14 -10.12 25.78 16.75
N GLY A 15 -10.12 24.64 16.06
CA GLY A 15 -10.69 24.55 14.72
C GLY A 15 -9.74 24.74 13.53
N MET A 16 -8.68 23.93 13.42
CA MET A 16 -8.26 23.52 12.08
C MET A 16 -9.17 22.36 11.66
N VAL A 17 -10.40 22.68 11.26
CA VAL A 17 -11.28 21.72 10.61
C VAL A 17 -10.59 21.32 9.31
N ALA A 18 -10.33 20.02 9.19
CA ALA A 18 -9.77 19.40 8.00
C ALA A 18 -10.50 19.88 6.75
N HIS A 19 -9.80 20.57 5.85
CA HIS A 19 -10.22 20.66 4.46
C HIS A 19 -9.97 19.28 3.84
N ALA A 20 -10.83 18.31 4.15
CA ALA A 20 -10.98 17.12 3.31
C ALA A 20 -11.74 17.58 2.06
N SER A 21 -11.11 17.43 0.90
CA SER A 21 -11.55 18.01 -0.35
C SER A 21 -12.97 17.54 -0.74
N ALA A 22 -13.88 18.49 -0.91
CA ALA A 22 -15.14 18.27 -1.61
C ALA A 22 -14.89 18.33 -3.13
N GLN A 23 -14.08 17.42 -3.65
CA GLN A 23 -14.07 17.16 -5.09
C GLN A 23 -15.27 16.26 -5.40
N GLY A 24 -16.09 16.68 -6.37
CA GLY A 24 -17.19 15.85 -6.88
C GLY A 24 -16.66 14.50 -7.42
N PRO A 25 -17.53 13.51 -7.64
CA PRO A 25 -17.11 12.21 -8.14
C PRO A 25 -16.28 12.38 -9.42
N LEU A 26 -15.17 11.66 -9.51
CA LEU A 26 -14.41 11.57 -10.75
C LEU A 26 -15.31 10.95 -11.83
N GLU A 27 -15.28 11.49 -13.06
CA GLU A 27 -16.01 10.90 -14.19
C GLU A 27 -15.53 9.48 -14.51
N ASP A 28 -14.25 9.19 -14.22
CA ASP A 28 -13.62 7.87 -14.28
C ASP A 28 -12.79 7.64 -13.01
N PRO A 29 -13.38 7.11 -11.92
CA PRO A 29 -12.65 6.90 -10.68
C PRO A 29 -11.66 5.73 -10.86
N PRO A 30 -10.50 5.79 -10.18
CA PRO A 30 -9.56 4.67 -10.21
C PRO A 30 -10.22 3.39 -9.66
N PRO A 31 -9.75 2.21 -10.07
CA PRO A 31 -10.24 0.94 -9.54
C PRO A 31 -10.19 0.92 -8.01
N THR A 32 -11.27 0.46 -7.39
CA THR A 32 -11.33 0.30 -5.93
C THR A 32 -10.89 -1.10 -5.53
N TYR A 33 -10.09 -1.19 -4.46
CA TYR A 33 -9.68 -2.44 -3.85
C TYR A 33 -10.15 -2.50 -2.39
N ILE A 34 -10.73 -3.64 -2.00
CA ILE A 34 -11.18 -3.87 -0.62
C ILE A 34 -10.13 -4.73 0.10
N GLY A 35 -9.40 -4.12 1.03
CA GLY A 35 -8.48 -4.83 1.92
C GLY A 35 -9.18 -5.38 3.16
N TYR A 36 -9.07 -6.69 3.39
CA TYR A 36 -9.62 -7.31 4.60
C TYR A 36 -8.67 -7.16 5.79
N ARG A 37 -9.26 -6.99 6.98
CA ARG A 37 -8.51 -6.98 8.23
C ARG A 37 -8.15 -8.42 8.61
N VAL A 38 -6.89 -8.69 8.94
CA VAL A 38 -6.45 -10.00 9.43
C VAL A 38 -6.77 -10.17 10.90
N THR A 39 -7.02 -11.42 11.32
CA THR A 39 -7.25 -11.80 12.72
C THR A 39 -6.00 -12.41 13.38
N SER A 40 -4.92 -12.56 12.61
CA SER A 40 -3.61 -13.04 13.05
C SER A 40 -2.52 -12.33 12.25
N PRO A 41 -1.35 -12.01 12.84
CA PRO A 41 -0.27 -11.36 12.11
C PRO A 41 0.17 -12.14 10.88
N ILE A 42 0.56 -11.43 9.82
CA ILE A 42 1.22 -12.02 8.65
C ILE A 42 2.70 -12.19 8.96
N ARG A 43 3.28 -13.35 8.61
CA ARG A 43 4.72 -13.55 8.75
C ARG A 43 5.43 -13.02 7.50
N ILE A 44 6.38 -12.11 7.70
CA ILE A 44 7.15 -11.53 6.58
C ILE A 44 8.32 -12.45 6.22
N ASP A 45 8.05 -13.47 5.43
CA ASP A 45 9.05 -14.45 4.98
C ASP A 45 9.09 -14.67 3.46
N GLY A 46 8.28 -13.93 2.72
CA GLY A 46 8.16 -14.06 1.26
C GLY A 46 7.22 -15.17 0.78
N HIS A 47 6.56 -15.92 1.67
CA HIS A 47 5.61 -16.97 1.30
C HIS A 47 4.17 -16.56 1.61
N LEU A 48 3.34 -16.40 0.56
CA LEU A 48 1.91 -16.08 0.69
C LEU A 48 1.06 -17.30 1.09
N SER A 49 1.40 -17.93 2.21
CA SER A 49 0.86 -19.24 2.64
C SER A 49 -0.25 -19.16 3.69
N GLU A 50 -0.34 -18.03 4.40
CA GLU A 50 -1.35 -17.76 5.40
C GLU A 50 -2.76 -17.85 4.82
N ALA A 51 -3.72 -18.31 5.63
CA ALA A 51 -5.11 -18.51 5.20
C ALA A 51 -5.76 -17.23 4.66
N HIS A 52 -5.39 -16.06 5.22
CA HIS A 52 -5.90 -14.75 4.77
C HIS A 52 -5.64 -14.52 3.28
N TRP A 53 -4.49 -14.93 2.76
CA TRP A 53 -4.13 -14.76 1.35
C TRP A 53 -4.95 -15.61 0.37
N LYS A 54 -5.63 -16.66 0.86
CA LYS A 54 -6.49 -17.51 0.02
C LYS A 54 -7.87 -16.90 -0.22
N HIS A 55 -8.30 -16.00 0.66
CA HIS A 55 -9.63 -15.39 0.63
C HIS A 55 -9.59 -13.90 0.26
N THR A 56 -8.40 -13.32 0.23
CA THR A 56 -8.20 -11.93 -0.18
C THR A 56 -8.38 -11.80 -1.70
N PRO A 57 -9.00 -10.73 -2.21
CA PRO A 57 -9.16 -10.54 -3.64
C PRO A 57 -7.79 -10.33 -4.31
N ARG A 58 -7.59 -10.92 -5.49
CA ARG A 58 -6.44 -10.59 -6.33
C ARG A 58 -6.71 -9.30 -7.09
N MET A 59 -5.70 -8.44 -7.20
CA MET A 59 -5.70 -7.25 -8.04
C MET A 59 -4.57 -7.36 -9.06
N GLY A 60 -4.94 -7.48 -10.34
CA GLY A 60 -3.99 -7.56 -11.44
C GLY A 60 -3.27 -6.24 -11.68
N PHE A 61 -2.05 -6.30 -12.18
CA PHE A 61 -1.34 -5.11 -12.63
C PHE A 61 -1.84 -4.64 -14.00
N ALA A 62 -1.64 -3.35 -14.29
CA ALA A 62 -1.95 -2.73 -15.57
C ALA A 62 -0.79 -1.87 -16.06
N GLY A 63 -0.74 -1.64 -17.36
CA GLY A 63 0.22 -0.75 -18.01
C GLY A 63 0.08 0.67 -17.47
N LEU A 64 1.22 1.28 -17.10
CA LEU A 64 1.25 2.62 -16.50
C LEU A 64 0.71 3.72 -17.44
N VAL A 65 0.84 3.53 -18.76
CA VAL A 65 0.54 4.57 -19.77
C VAL A 65 -0.91 4.49 -20.27
N ASP A 66 -1.37 3.28 -20.61
CA ASP A 66 -2.64 3.05 -21.30
C ASP A 66 -3.63 2.22 -20.48
N GLY A 67 -3.24 1.75 -19.29
CA GLY A 67 -4.06 0.86 -18.46
C GLY A 67 -4.26 -0.53 -19.06
N ALA A 68 -3.50 -0.91 -20.09
CA ALA A 68 -3.63 -2.22 -20.71
C ALA A 68 -3.37 -3.34 -19.68
N PRO A 69 -4.03 -4.51 -19.79
CA PRO A 69 -3.77 -5.63 -18.89
C PRO A 69 -2.29 -6.06 -18.91
N ALA A 70 -1.75 -6.46 -17.75
CA ALA A 70 -0.41 -7.03 -17.68
C ALA A 70 -0.27 -8.28 -18.58
N TRP A 71 0.91 -8.46 -19.17
CA TRP A 71 1.18 -9.59 -20.07
C TRP A 71 1.27 -10.93 -19.36
N PHE A 72 1.69 -10.94 -18.10
CA PHE A 72 1.80 -12.13 -17.28
C PHE A 72 0.73 -12.11 -16.18
N ASP A 73 0.40 -13.30 -15.65
CA ASP A 73 -0.51 -13.46 -14.50
C ASP A 73 0.16 -13.03 -13.18
N SER A 74 0.54 -11.76 -13.16
CA SER A 74 1.09 -11.07 -12.00
C SER A 74 -0.04 -10.33 -11.30
N TYR A 75 -0.12 -10.49 -9.98
CA TYR A 75 -1.17 -9.89 -9.18
C TYR A 75 -0.66 -9.52 -7.79
N SER A 76 -1.36 -8.58 -7.16
CA SER A 76 -1.16 -8.19 -5.77
C SER A 76 -2.39 -8.55 -4.93
N GLN A 77 -2.17 -8.62 -3.62
CA GLN A 77 -3.17 -8.76 -2.59
C GLN A 77 -2.76 -7.88 -1.41
N MET A 78 -3.75 -7.26 -0.76
CA MET A 78 -3.52 -6.41 0.40
C MET A 78 -4.47 -6.76 1.54
N VAL A 79 -3.93 -6.83 2.74
CA VAL A 79 -4.65 -7.04 4.01
C VAL A 79 -4.02 -6.16 5.09
N TRP A 80 -4.69 -5.96 6.22
CA TRP A 80 -4.20 -5.04 7.26
C TRP A 80 -4.53 -5.50 8.69
N ASP A 81 -3.80 -5.00 9.68
CA ASP A 81 -4.15 -5.05 11.11
C ASP A 81 -3.98 -3.66 11.74
N ASP A 82 -4.10 -3.55 13.07
CA ASP A 82 -4.05 -2.26 13.77
C ASP A 82 -2.70 -1.53 13.61
N GLU A 83 -1.63 -2.25 13.25
CA GLU A 83 -0.27 -1.72 13.20
C GLU A 83 0.29 -1.67 11.78
N ASN A 84 -0.14 -2.56 10.89
CA ASN A 84 0.49 -2.80 9.60
C ASN A 84 -0.50 -2.91 8.44
N LEU A 85 -0.07 -2.41 7.29
CA LEU A 85 -0.61 -2.78 5.98
C LEU A 85 0.32 -3.80 5.35
N TYR A 86 -0.21 -4.97 4.99
CA TYR A 86 0.54 -6.03 4.33
C TYR A 86 0.22 -6.03 2.84
N VAL A 87 1.27 -6.03 2.02
CA VAL A 87 1.18 -6.11 0.57
C VAL A 87 1.95 -7.34 0.10
N GLY A 88 1.23 -8.31 -0.44
CA GLY A 88 1.81 -9.50 -1.07
C GLY A 88 1.62 -9.42 -2.58
N PHE A 89 2.60 -9.87 -3.37
CA PHE A 89 2.44 -9.99 -4.81
C PHE A 89 3.02 -11.31 -5.32
N TRP A 90 2.41 -11.81 -6.39
CA TRP A 90 2.96 -12.87 -7.23
C TRP A 90 3.40 -12.22 -8.53
N ALA A 91 4.68 -12.36 -8.87
CA ALA A 91 5.26 -11.86 -10.11
C ALA A 91 5.58 -13.04 -11.03
N ALA A 92 4.77 -13.21 -12.08
CA ALA A 92 5.06 -14.15 -13.13
C ALA A 92 6.05 -13.53 -14.12
N ASP A 93 7.19 -14.19 -14.31
CA ASP A 93 8.24 -13.79 -15.25
C ASP A 93 8.94 -15.05 -15.79
N PRO A 94 9.01 -15.26 -17.11
CA PRO A 94 9.71 -16.40 -17.70
C PRO A 94 11.24 -16.32 -17.60
N ASN A 95 11.80 -15.15 -17.29
CA ASN A 95 13.24 -14.91 -17.24
C ASN A 95 13.64 -14.18 -15.95
N VAL A 96 13.40 -14.83 -14.81
CA VAL A 96 13.84 -14.30 -13.51
C VAL A 96 15.36 -14.42 -13.37
N PHE A 97 16.04 -13.28 -13.28
CA PHE A 97 17.44 -13.21 -12.88
C PHE A 97 17.65 -12.09 -11.86
N GLY A 98 18.70 -12.22 -11.06
CA GLY A 98 19.12 -11.19 -10.12
C GLY A 98 20.62 -11.24 -9.95
N SER A 99 21.24 -10.08 -9.78
CA SER A 99 22.64 -9.98 -9.41
C SER A 99 22.80 -9.29 -8.07
N VAL A 100 23.87 -9.65 -7.37
CA VAL A 100 24.23 -9.08 -6.08
C VAL A 100 25.65 -8.53 -6.21
N GLY A 101 25.76 -7.22 -6.45
CA GLY A 101 27.03 -6.49 -6.35
C GLY A 101 27.84 -6.34 -7.65
N PRO A 102 29.02 -5.67 -7.54
CA PRO A 102 29.73 -5.05 -8.67
C PRO A 102 30.28 -6.02 -9.74
N ASP A 103 30.38 -7.32 -9.44
CA ASP A 103 30.93 -8.35 -10.33
C ASP A 103 29.84 -9.24 -10.94
N THR A 104 28.79 -8.62 -11.49
CA THR A 104 27.75 -9.37 -12.19
C THR A 104 28.33 -9.94 -13.50
N PRO A 105 28.38 -11.27 -13.71
CA PRO A 105 28.77 -11.80 -15.01
C PRO A 105 27.70 -11.41 -16.04
N GLU A 106 28.15 -11.03 -17.24
CA GLU A 106 27.27 -10.70 -18.38
C GLU A 106 26.16 -11.75 -18.54
N PRO A 107 24.91 -11.32 -18.84
CA PRO A 107 23.81 -12.24 -19.15
C PRO A 107 24.24 -13.22 -20.24
N ARG A 108 23.99 -14.52 -20.06
CA ARG A 108 24.16 -15.50 -21.14
C ARG A 108 22.97 -15.37 -22.10
N ASP A 109 23.28 -14.99 -23.33
CA ASP A 109 22.41 -15.02 -24.52
C ASP A 109 21.57 -16.31 -24.64
#